data_AF-A0A1Z9DCI9-F1
#
_entry.id   AF-A0A1Z9DCI9-F1
#
_cell.length_a   1.000
_cell.length_b   1.000
_cell.length_c   1.000
_cell.angle_alpha   90.00
_cell.angle_beta   90.00
_cell.angle_gamma   90.00
#
_symmetry.space_group_name_H-M   'P 1'
#
loop_
_entity.id
_entity.type
_entity.pdbx_description
1 polymer ?
#
loop_
_entity_poly.entity_id
_entity_poly.type
_entity_poly.pdbx_seq_one_letter_code
_entity_poly.pdbx_strand_id
1 'polypeptide(L)'
;MKLKIKYIILIFYLFFWNKNISQVNFNQSNSINVIENNSILENAWAGGLNFCQFSEVDLNLDGKKDILIFDRSGKNTINNGNRIVPMLYIEETEDYVFAPEY
;
A
#
# COMPACT_ATOMS: atom_id res chain seq x y z
N MET A 1 51.14 -23.24 5.08
CA MET A 1 50.95 -21.99 4.30
C MET A 1 50.72 -20.85 5.29
N LYS A 2 51.62 -19.87 5.44
CA LYS A 2 51.44 -18.78 6.41
C LYS A 2 50.48 -17.74 5.82
N LEU A 3 49.31 -17.55 6.45
CA LEU A 3 48.37 -16.50 6.05
C LEU A 3 48.99 -15.14 6.37
N LYS A 4 49.15 -14.27 5.36
CA LYS A 4 49.70 -12.92 5.56
C LYS A 4 48.69 -12.07 6.33
N ILE A 5 49.16 -11.26 7.29
CA ILE A 5 48.32 -10.42 8.16
C ILE A 5 47.35 -9.51 7.40
N LYS A 6 47.73 -9.07 6.19
CA LYS A 6 46.86 -8.29 5.29
C LYS A 6 45.55 -9.00 4.94
N TYR A 7 45.55 -10.33 4.84
CA TYR A 7 44.35 -11.10 4.54
C TYR A 7 43.43 -11.23 5.76
N ILE A 8 44.00 -11.27 6.97
CA ILE A 8 43.25 -11.27 8.23
C ILE A 8 42.54 -9.92 8.41
N ILE A 9 43.24 -8.82 8.13
CA ILE A 9 42.66 -7.47 8.17
C ILE A 9 41.53 -7.34 7.15
N LEU A 10 41.71 -7.84 5.92
CA LEU A 10 40.66 -7.82 4.91
C LEU A 10 39.41 -8.60 5.32
N ILE A 11 39.58 -9.80 5.89
CA ILE A 11 38.47 -10.62 6.39
C ILE A 11 37.75 -9.92 7.55
N PHE A 12 38.51 -9.27 8.45
CA PHE A 12 37.94 -8.49 9.54
C PHE A 12 37.02 -7.38 8.99
N TYR A 13 37.46 -6.58 8.02
CA TYR A 13 36.62 -5.54 7.40
C TYR A 13 35.34 -6.07 6.75
N LEU A 14 35.40 -7.27 6.15
CA LEU A 14 34.23 -7.90 5.53
C LEU A 14 33.19 -8.37 6.56
N PHE A 15 33.60 -8.65 7.80
CA PHE A 15 32.72 -9.06 8.89
C PHE A 15 31.96 -7.89 9.55
N PHE A 16 32.38 -6.64 9.36
CA PHE A 16 31.74 -5.45 9.95
C PHE A 16 30.70 -4.77 9.05
N TRP A 17 30.18 -5.47 8.04
CA TRP A 17 29.08 -4.93 7.23
C TRP A 17 27.79 -4.84 8.06
N ASN A 18 27.49 -3.64 8.56
CA ASN A 18 26.17 -3.33 9.14
C ASN A 18 25.24 -2.82 8.02
N LYS A 19 24.05 -3.41 7.90
CA LYS A 19 22.99 -2.88 7.06
C LYS A 19 22.40 -1.65 7.75
N ASN A 20 22.73 -0.45 7.27
CA ASN A 20 22.08 0.77 7.72
C ASN A 20 20.76 0.95 6.95
N ILE A 21 19.62 0.89 7.64
CA ILE A 21 18.30 1.24 7.08
C ILE A 21 17.98 2.67 7.54
N SER A 22 18.31 3.65 6.70
CA SER A 22 18.06 5.08 6.98
C SER A 22 16.92 5.66 6.13
N GLN A 23 16.18 4.82 5.43
CA GLN A 23 15.07 5.25 4.60
C GLN A 23 13.85 5.52 5.49
N VAL A 24 13.25 6.68 5.36
CA VAL A 24 11.97 6.99 6.01
C VAL A 24 10.88 6.31 5.20
N ASN A 25 10.20 5.34 5.81
CA ASN A 25 9.00 4.75 5.23
C ASN A 25 7.77 5.51 5.73
N PHE A 26 6.89 5.89 4.81
CA PHE A 26 5.60 6.45 5.14
C PHE A 26 4.55 5.37 4.95
N ASN A 27 3.78 5.11 6.00
CA ASN A 27 2.57 4.28 5.90
C ASN A 27 1.38 5.22 5.77
N GLN A 28 0.53 4.97 4.77
CA GLN A 28 -0.74 5.68 4.67
C GLN A 28 -1.62 5.33 5.88
N SER A 29 -2.24 6.33 6.49
CA SER A 29 -3.20 6.13 7.58
C SER A 29 -4.56 6.65 7.16
N ASN A 30 -5.56 5.76 7.19
CA ASN A 30 -6.95 6.09 6.87
C ASN A 30 -7.81 6.29 8.14
N SER A 31 -7.18 6.31 9.33
CA SER A 31 -7.89 6.37 10.63
C SER A 31 -8.49 7.73 10.98
N ILE A 32 -8.14 8.78 10.23
CA ILE A 32 -8.64 10.12 10.47
C ILE A 32 -9.95 10.30 9.70
N ASN A 33 -11.05 10.54 10.42
CA ASN A 33 -12.34 10.80 9.81
C ASN A 33 -12.30 12.07 8.96
N VAL A 34 -12.79 11.96 7.73
CA VAL A 34 -13.02 13.11 6.85
C VAL A 34 -14.50 13.47 6.96
N ILE A 35 -14.78 14.74 7.25
CA ILE A 35 -16.14 15.23 7.46
C ILE A 35 -16.44 16.29 6.40
N GLU A 36 -17.55 16.10 5.67
CA GLU A 36 -18.10 17.07 4.74
C GLU A 36 -19.58 17.26 5.04
N ASN A 37 -20.05 18.51 5.14
CA ASN A 37 -21.46 18.83 5.42
C ASN A 37 -22.03 18.09 6.65
N ASN A 38 -21.27 18.04 7.74
CA ASN A 38 -21.60 17.32 8.98
C ASN A 38 -21.77 15.80 8.83
N SER A 39 -21.36 15.21 7.71
CA SER A 39 -21.39 13.77 7.47
C SER A 39 -19.97 13.21 7.40
N ILE A 40 -19.75 12.04 8.01
CA ILE A 40 -18.48 11.33 7.90
C ILE A 40 -18.44 10.63 6.54
N LEU A 41 -17.32 10.74 5.84
CA LEU A 41 -17.07 10.07 4.58
C LEU A 41 -16.27 8.78 4.84
N GLU A 42 -16.92 7.63 4.74
CA GLU A 42 -16.33 6.32 5.09
C GLU A 42 -15.10 5.96 4.24
N ASN A 43 -15.19 6.16 2.92
CA ASN A 43 -14.12 5.84 1.97
C ASN A 43 -13.38 7.09 1.46
N ALA A 44 -13.28 8.14 2.28
CA ALA A 44 -12.68 9.42 1.87
C ALA A 44 -11.25 9.27 1.33
N TRP A 45 -10.46 8.41 1.97
CA TRP A 45 -9.07 8.17 1.61
C TRP A 45 -8.88 7.33 0.34
N ALA A 46 -9.97 6.79 -0.24
CA ALA A 46 -9.94 6.18 -1.58
C ALA A 46 -9.71 7.21 -2.70
N GLY A 47 -9.86 8.51 -2.40
CA GLY A 47 -9.50 9.60 -3.31
C GLY A 47 -10.46 9.82 -4.47
N GLY A 48 -11.74 9.44 -4.31
CA GLY A 48 -12.84 9.68 -5.26
C GLY A 48 -12.75 8.84 -6.54
N LEU A 49 -13.89 8.51 -7.14
CA LEU A 49 -13.97 7.70 -8.36
C LEU A 49 -14.44 8.55 -9.53
N ASN A 50 -13.84 8.37 -10.71
CA ASN A 50 -14.21 9.16 -11.89
C ASN A 50 -14.42 8.30 -13.15
N PHE A 51 -13.42 7.56 -13.65
CA PHE A 51 -13.58 6.71 -14.85
C PHE A 51 -13.28 5.24 -14.61
N CYS A 52 -14.19 4.60 -13.87
CA CYS A 52 -13.98 3.29 -13.26
C CYS A 52 -14.41 2.10 -14.11
N GLN A 53 -13.69 0.99 -13.94
CA GLN A 53 -14.07 -0.37 -14.33
C GLN A 53 -14.00 -1.25 -13.09
N PHE A 54 -15.04 -2.05 -12.85
CA PHE A 54 -15.18 -2.86 -11.64
C PHE A 54 -14.94 -4.33 -11.97
N SER A 55 -14.24 -5.02 -11.09
CA SER A 55 -14.00 -6.46 -11.17
C SER A 55 -14.20 -7.09 -9.79
N GLU A 56 -14.80 -8.27 -9.75
CA GLU A 56 -14.91 -9.05 -8.52
C GLU A 56 -13.68 -9.95 -8.34
N VAL A 57 -13.12 -9.96 -7.15
CA VAL A 57 -11.99 -10.80 -6.75
C VAL A 57 -12.09 -11.07 -5.25
N ASP A 58 -11.47 -12.13 -4.76
CA ASP A 58 -11.35 -12.39 -3.33
C ASP A 58 -9.94 -11.92 -2.90
N LEU A 59 -9.84 -10.71 -2.33
CA LEU A 59 -8.56 -10.04 -2.04
C LEU A 59 -7.91 -10.60 -0.78
N ASN A 60 -8.70 -10.81 0.26
CA ASN A 60 -8.23 -11.26 1.58
C ASN A 60 -8.32 -12.79 1.77
N LEU A 61 -8.82 -13.52 0.76
CA LEU A 61 -8.98 -14.97 0.75
C LEU A 61 -9.95 -15.50 1.80
N ASP A 62 -11.00 -14.72 2.12
CA ASP A 62 -12.05 -15.12 3.06
C ASP A 62 -13.21 -15.89 2.40
N GLY A 63 -13.16 -16.06 1.08
CA GLY A 63 -14.19 -16.74 0.28
C GLY A 63 -15.35 -15.84 -0.16
N LYS A 64 -15.32 -14.54 0.16
CA LYS A 64 -16.29 -13.54 -0.28
C LYS A 64 -15.75 -12.76 -1.48
N LYS A 65 -16.65 -12.08 -2.19
CA LYS A 65 -16.30 -11.28 -3.37
C LYS A 65 -16.11 -9.82 -2.96
N ASP A 66 -14.85 -9.40 -2.99
CA ASP A 66 -14.41 -8.03 -2.91
C ASP A 66 -14.49 -7.35 -4.28
N ILE A 67 -14.27 -6.04 -4.30
CA ILE A 67 -14.24 -5.24 -5.53
C ILE A 67 -12.84 -4.68 -5.75
N LEU A 68 -12.29 -4.96 -6.94
CA LEU A 68 -11.14 -4.26 -7.48
C LEU A 68 -11.62 -3.22 -8.49
N ILE A 69 -11.38 -1.95 -8.20
CA ILE A 69 -11.77 -0.85 -9.10
C ILE A 69 -10.54 -0.36 -9.86
N PHE A 70 -10.61 -0.37 -11.18
CA PHE A 70 -9.62 0.26 -12.05
C PHE A 70 -10.14 1.61 -12.55
N ASP A 71 -9.64 2.70 -11.98
CA ASP A 71 -9.97 4.06 -12.42
C ASP A 71 -8.94 4.55 -13.45
N ARG A 72 -9.41 4.73 -14.70
CA ARG A 72 -8.59 5.18 -15.84
C ARG A 72 -8.26 6.67 -15.84
N SER A 73 -8.73 7.39 -14.84
CA SER A 73 -8.50 8.82 -14.67
C SER A 73 -7.71 9.16 -13.41
N GLY A 74 -7.18 8.15 -12.71
CA GLY A 74 -6.40 8.32 -11.49
C GLY A 74 -5.23 9.29 -11.65
N LYS A 75 -5.13 10.33 -10.83
CA LYS A 75 -4.02 11.27 -10.91
C LYS A 75 -2.75 10.69 -10.29
N ASN A 76 -1.72 10.46 -11.10
CA ASN A 76 -0.35 10.32 -10.59
C ASN A 76 0.31 11.71 -10.61
N THR A 77 1.22 11.99 -9.69
CA THR A 77 1.80 13.31 -9.33
C THR A 77 2.09 14.31 -10.47
N ILE A 78 2.20 13.88 -11.72
CA ILE A 78 2.56 14.71 -12.88
C ILE A 78 1.58 14.58 -14.06
N ASN A 79 0.77 13.52 -14.18
CA ASN A 79 -0.12 13.26 -15.33
C ASN A 79 -1.43 12.55 -14.93
N ASN A 80 -2.47 12.62 -15.76
CA ASN A 80 -3.58 11.67 -15.69
C ASN A 80 -3.02 10.26 -15.92
N GLY A 81 -3.11 9.42 -14.90
CA GLY A 81 -2.71 8.02 -14.90
C GLY A 81 -3.90 7.11 -14.61
N ASN A 82 -3.59 5.84 -14.34
CA ASN A 82 -4.58 4.87 -13.90
C ASN A 82 -4.33 4.54 -12.42
N ARG A 83 -5.39 4.31 -11.65
CA ARG A 83 -5.34 3.91 -10.23
C ARG A 83 -6.13 2.63 -10.02
N ILE A 84 -5.60 1.75 -9.17
CA ILE A 84 -6.33 0.61 -8.62
C ILE A 84 -6.84 1.00 -7.23
N VAL A 85 -8.11 0.72 -6.94
CA VAL A 85 -8.73 0.95 -5.64
C VAL A 85 -9.30 -0.39 -5.16
N PRO A 86 -8.59 -1.09 -4.25
CA PRO A 86 -9.09 -2.31 -3.64
C PRO A 86 -10.13 -1.97 -2.57
N MET A 87 -11.26 -2.69 -2.57
CA MET A 87 -12.34 -2.51 -1.62
C MET A 87 -12.75 -3.88 -1.07
N LEU A 88 -12.58 -4.08 0.23
CA LEU A 88 -13.03 -5.30 0.91
C LEU A 88 -14.52 -5.25 1.21
N TYR A 89 -15.19 -6.38 1.03
CA TYR A 89 -16.57 -6.55 1.46
C TYR A 89 -16.62 -6.83 2.97
N ILE A 90 -17.40 -6.04 3.71
CA ILE A 90 -17.62 -6.18 5.14
C ILE A 90 -19.05 -6.68 5.37
N GLU A 91 -19.17 -7.89 5.92
CA GLU A 91 -20.47 -8.56 6.10
C GLU A 91 -21.33 -7.90 7.17
N GLU A 92 -20.72 -7.35 8.22
CA GLU A 92 -21.44 -6.71 9.32
C GLU A 92 -22.17 -5.44 8.90
N THR A 93 -21.64 -4.73 7.89
CA THR A 93 -22.21 -3.49 7.36
C THR A 93 -22.85 -3.68 6.00
N GLU A 94 -22.71 -4.85 5.38
CA GLU A 94 -23.10 -5.15 3.98
C GLU A 94 -22.52 -4.14 2.98
N ASP A 95 -21.29 -3.65 3.23
CA ASP A 95 -20.69 -2.53 2.51
C ASP A 95 -19.24 -2.79 2.12
N TYR A 96 -18.71 -1.96 1.21
CA TYR A 96 -17.34 -2.06 0.71
C TYR A 96 -16.43 -0.98 1.33
N VAL A 97 -15.33 -1.41 1.95
CA VAL A 97 -14.37 -0.53 2.63
C VAL A 97 -13.04 -0.52 1.91
N PHE A 98 -12.49 0.68 1.69
CA PHE A 98 -11.20 0.89 1.04
C PHE A 98 -10.06 0.23 1.82
N ALA A 99 -9.32 -0.64 1.12
CA ALA A 99 -8.25 -1.46 1.70
C ALA A 99 -6.95 -1.32 0.87
N PRO A 100 -6.21 -0.21 1.02
CA PRO A 100 -5.02 0.10 0.21
C PRO A 100 -3.84 -0.87 0.39
N GLU A 101 -3.91 -1.77 1.37
CA GLU A 101 -2.89 -2.77 1.64
C GLU A 101 -2.92 -3.99 0.69
N TYR A 102 -3.96 -4.12 -0.15
CA TYR A 102 -4.13 -5.20 -1.13
C TYR A 102 -3.76 -4.81 -2.57
#